data_AF-A0A514WW69-F1
#
_entry.id   AF-A0A514WW69-F1
#
_cell.length_a   1.000
_cell.length_b   1.000
_cell.length_c   1.000
_cell.angle_alpha   90.00
_cell.angle_beta   90.00
_cell.angle_gamma   90.00
#
_symmetry.space_group_name_H-M   'P 1'
#
loop_
_entity.id
_entity.type
_entity.pdbx_description
1 polymer ?
#
loop_
_entity_poly.entity_id
_entity_poly.type
_entity_poly.pdbx_seq_one_letter_code
_entity_poly.pdbx_strand_id
1 'polypeptide(L)'
;MRCATLLFTLLLPFVSQAECTPSANSCEFYQCTPSANSCEFYRCQEERQHCGPKGYWQNFGYPYCVKFLKDQALFTPDSQRWLTDVRECLQVRVGEVVNNLACDKIEKEALDSHVSCYVDTGFCQLKNAEKWKIYWYLKGSLRHPRTWYEAALLTSACTPRVRPTPP
;
A
#
# COMPACT_ATOMS: atom_id res chain seq x y z
N MET A 1 -25.93 40.18 -24.34
CA MET A 1 -25.40 41.19 -25.29
C MET A 1 -24.96 40.45 -26.55
N ARG A 2 -25.37 40.94 -27.72
CA ARG A 2 -25.17 40.29 -29.03
C ARG A 2 -23.74 40.50 -29.53
N CYS A 3 -23.11 39.46 -30.08
CA CYS A 3 -21.95 39.63 -30.95
C CYS A 3 -22.07 38.70 -32.17
N ALA A 4 -21.62 39.23 -33.30
CA ALA A 4 -22.06 38.92 -34.65
C ALA A 4 -21.64 37.55 -35.20
N THR A 5 -22.55 36.95 -35.95
CA THR A 5 -22.30 35.85 -36.89
C THR A 5 -21.53 36.39 -38.08
N LEU A 6 -20.30 35.95 -38.29
CA LEU A 6 -19.57 36.14 -39.54
C LEU A 6 -19.68 34.87 -40.38
N LEU A 7 -20.38 35.01 -41.50
CA LEU A 7 -20.48 34.06 -42.59
C LEU A 7 -19.10 33.90 -43.25
N PHE A 8 -18.57 32.68 -43.24
CA PHE A 8 -17.53 32.25 -44.18
C PHE A 8 -17.90 30.86 -44.70
N THR A 9 -18.42 30.81 -45.91
CA THR A 9 -18.53 29.60 -46.72
C THR A 9 -17.19 29.34 -47.40
N LEU A 10 -16.54 28.21 -47.16
CA LEU A 10 -15.60 27.55 -48.09
C LEU A 10 -15.42 26.07 -47.67
N LEU A 11 -15.49 25.21 -48.69
CA LEU A 11 -15.57 23.75 -48.64
C LEU A 11 -14.35 23.07 -48.00
N LEU A 12 -14.56 22.36 -46.90
CA LEU A 12 -13.67 21.32 -46.37
C LEU A 12 -14.54 20.16 -45.87
N PRO A 13 -14.14 18.89 -46.06
CA PRO A 13 -14.87 17.77 -45.45
C PRO A 13 -14.83 17.98 -43.94
N PHE A 14 -16.01 18.15 -43.33
CA PHE A 14 -16.18 18.20 -41.90
C PHE A 14 -15.64 16.90 -41.32
N VAL A 15 -14.39 16.96 -40.83
CA VAL A 15 -13.87 15.99 -39.88
C VAL A 15 -14.84 16.00 -38.71
N SER A 16 -15.51 14.88 -38.48
CA SER A 16 -16.42 14.69 -37.36
C SER A 16 -15.60 14.88 -36.08
N GLN A 17 -15.65 16.08 -35.52
CA GLN A 17 -15.16 16.33 -34.18
C GLN A 17 -16.15 15.63 -33.26
N ALA A 18 -15.70 14.55 -32.63
CA ALA A 18 -16.33 14.06 -31.43
C ALA A 18 -16.29 15.21 -30.42
N GLU A 19 -17.43 15.84 -30.19
CA GLU A 19 -17.60 16.85 -29.18
C GLU A 19 -17.49 16.16 -27.82
N CYS A 20 -16.37 16.34 -27.13
CA CYS A 20 -16.27 16.02 -25.71
C CYS A 20 -17.21 16.96 -24.96
N THR A 21 -18.43 16.51 -24.65
CA THR A 21 -19.36 17.25 -23.82
C THR A 21 -18.80 17.38 -22.41
N PRO A 22 -18.65 18.59 -21.84
CA PRO A 22 -18.36 18.76 -20.43
C PRO A 22 -19.65 18.53 -19.65
N SER A 23 -19.93 17.28 -19.30
CA SER A 23 -20.96 17.00 -18.30
C SER A 23 -20.44 17.45 -16.94
N ALA A 24 -21.18 18.35 -16.31
CA ALA A 24 -20.87 18.88 -15.00
C ALA A 24 -20.91 17.77 -13.93
N ASN A 25 -19.88 17.78 -13.08
CA ASN A 25 -19.86 17.28 -11.71
C ASN A 25 -19.66 15.77 -11.48
N SER A 26 -18.48 15.27 -11.82
CA SER A 26 -17.47 14.86 -10.83
C SER A 26 -16.28 14.22 -11.54
N CYS A 27 -15.10 14.83 -11.50
CA CYS A 27 -13.88 14.03 -11.48
C CYS A 27 -13.94 13.26 -10.15
N GLU A 28 -14.51 12.06 -10.15
CA GLU A 28 -14.49 11.21 -8.97
C GLU A 28 -13.01 11.01 -8.64
N PHE A 29 -12.58 11.51 -7.48
CA PHE A 29 -11.24 11.24 -6.99
C PHE A 29 -11.16 9.72 -6.85
N TYR A 30 -10.45 9.07 -7.77
CA TYR A 30 -10.22 7.63 -7.70
C TYR A 30 -9.40 7.35 -6.44
N GLN A 31 -10.09 6.95 -5.37
CA GLN A 31 -9.50 6.71 -4.07
C GLN A 31 -9.16 5.23 -3.94
N CYS A 32 -7.86 4.95 -3.76
CA CYS A 32 -7.41 3.62 -3.41
C CYS A 32 -7.81 3.31 -1.98
N THR A 33 -8.79 2.42 -1.82
CA THR A 33 -9.35 2.08 -0.51
C THR A 33 -8.59 0.90 0.10
N PRO A 34 -7.95 1.07 1.27
CA PRO A 34 -7.37 -0.03 2.03
C PRO A 34 -8.41 -1.09 2.39
N SER A 35 -8.00 -2.35 2.49
CA SER A 35 -8.91 -3.43 2.87
C SER A 35 -8.22 -4.57 3.61
N ALA A 36 -8.83 -5.04 4.69
CA ALA A 36 -8.43 -6.28 5.35
C ALA A 36 -8.55 -7.52 4.45
N ASN A 37 -9.49 -7.50 3.50
CA ASN A 37 -9.90 -8.68 2.70
C ASN A 37 -9.48 -8.60 1.23
N SER A 38 -8.73 -7.57 0.84
CA SER A 38 -8.30 -7.35 -0.53
C SER A 38 -6.90 -6.74 -0.58
N CYS A 39 -6.23 -6.94 -1.71
CA CYS A 39 -4.94 -6.33 -2.02
C CYS A 39 -5.02 -5.35 -3.19
N GLU A 40 -6.23 -5.05 -3.69
CA GLU A 40 -6.43 -4.16 -4.85
C GLU A 40 -5.99 -2.72 -4.58
N PHE A 41 -5.85 -2.30 -3.31
CA PHE A 41 -5.22 -1.04 -2.95
C PHE A 41 -3.88 -0.83 -3.68
N TYR A 42 -3.01 -1.86 -3.69
CA TYR A 42 -1.69 -1.75 -4.31
C TYR A 42 -1.77 -1.61 -5.84
N ARG A 43 -2.74 -2.26 -6.49
CA ARG A 43 -2.98 -2.11 -7.93
C ARG A 43 -3.54 -0.74 -8.28
N CYS A 44 -4.49 -0.25 -7.50
CA CYS A 44 -5.00 1.11 -7.64
C CYS A 44 -3.87 2.15 -7.48
N GLN A 45 -2.98 1.99 -6.51
CA GLN A 45 -1.85 2.91 -6.33
C GLN A 45 -0.88 2.87 -7.51
N GLU A 46 -0.66 1.68 -8.07
CA GLU A 46 0.12 1.53 -9.30
C GLU A 46 -0.55 2.19 -10.51
N GLU A 47 -1.88 2.08 -10.65
CA GLU A 47 -2.65 2.78 -11.70
C GLU A 47 -2.58 4.30 -11.55
N ARG A 48 -2.38 4.81 -10.34
CA ARG A 48 -2.25 6.26 -10.08
C ARG A 48 -0.85 6.80 -10.27
N GLN A 49 0.17 6.03 -9.88
CA GLN A 49 1.56 6.51 -9.84
C GLN A 49 2.45 5.95 -10.96
N HIS A 50 2.02 4.88 -11.62
CA HIS A 50 2.73 4.26 -12.75
C HIS A 50 4.21 3.95 -12.46
N CYS A 51 4.50 3.39 -11.28
CA CYS A 51 5.87 3.09 -10.86
C CYS A 51 6.50 1.89 -11.60
N GLY A 52 5.70 1.15 -12.35
CA GLY A 52 6.10 0.06 -13.20
C GLY A 52 6.27 -1.27 -12.45
N PRO A 53 6.54 -2.35 -13.18
CA PRO A 53 6.57 -3.72 -12.64
C PRO A 53 7.68 -3.96 -11.60
N LYS A 54 8.70 -3.09 -11.56
CA LYS A 54 9.77 -3.14 -10.56
C LYS A 54 9.53 -2.22 -9.36
N GLY A 55 8.51 -1.35 -9.43
CA GLY A 55 8.17 -0.43 -8.37
C GLY A 55 7.58 -1.13 -7.14
N TYR A 56 7.57 -0.43 -6.02
CA TYR A 56 7.11 -0.96 -4.73
C TYR A 56 5.72 -1.62 -4.81
N TRP A 57 4.76 -0.97 -5.48
CA TRP A 57 3.37 -1.42 -5.57
C TRP A 57 3.26 -2.84 -6.15
N GLN A 58 3.92 -3.09 -7.30
CA GLN A 58 3.85 -4.36 -8.01
C GLN A 58 4.88 -5.41 -7.54
N ASN A 59 6.08 -4.97 -7.14
CA ASN A 59 7.19 -5.87 -6.85
C ASN A 59 7.34 -6.21 -5.35
N PHE A 60 6.65 -5.49 -4.48
CA PHE A 60 6.74 -5.70 -3.03
C PHE A 60 5.36 -5.74 -2.37
N GLY A 61 4.63 -4.61 -2.35
CA GLY A 61 3.37 -4.47 -1.63
C GLY A 61 2.32 -5.51 -2.03
N TYR A 62 1.97 -5.57 -3.32
CA TYR A 62 0.95 -6.49 -3.83
C TYR A 62 1.32 -7.98 -3.63
N PRO A 63 2.51 -8.47 -4.02
CA PRO A 63 2.87 -9.89 -3.84
C PRO A 63 2.81 -10.36 -2.39
N TYR A 64 3.31 -9.58 -1.43
CA TYR A 64 3.30 -9.98 -0.01
C TYR A 64 1.90 -9.87 0.61
N CYS A 65 1.11 -8.88 0.22
CA CYS A 65 -0.30 -8.80 0.62
C CYS A 65 -1.07 -10.05 0.17
N VAL A 66 -0.99 -10.40 -1.12
CA VAL A 66 -1.70 -11.57 -1.68
C VAL A 66 -1.23 -12.85 -1.04
N LYS A 67 0.08 -12.97 -0.80
CA LYS A 67 0.68 -14.12 -0.12
C LYS A 67 0.08 -14.33 1.26
N PHE A 68 -0.07 -13.27 2.06
CA PHE A 68 -0.73 -13.35 3.37
C PHE A 68 -2.23 -13.58 3.29
N LEU A 69 -2.92 -12.99 2.30
CA LEU A 69 -4.35 -13.20 2.08
C LEU A 69 -4.68 -14.65 1.75
N LYS A 70 -3.96 -15.23 0.79
CA LYS A 70 -4.20 -16.58 0.29
C LYS A 70 -3.92 -17.66 1.35
N ASP A 71 -2.82 -17.51 2.07
CA ASP A 71 -2.30 -18.57 2.93
C ASP A 71 -2.62 -18.33 4.43
N GLN A 72 -3.50 -17.37 4.73
CA GLN A 72 -3.92 -17.03 6.09
C GLN A 72 -4.38 -18.26 6.88
N ALA A 73 -5.14 -19.15 6.25
CA ALA A 73 -5.65 -20.38 6.88
C ALA A 73 -4.55 -21.34 7.36
N LEU A 74 -3.30 -21.18 6.91
CA LEU A 74 -2.18 -22.00 7.38
C LEU A 74 -1.72 -21.63 8.79
N PHE A 75 -2.14 -20.49 9.34
CA PHE A 75 -1.68 -19.96 10.63
C PHE A 75 -2.67 -20.26 11.76
N THR A 76 -2.23 -20.09 13.01
CA THR A 76 -3.13 -20.23 14.18
C THR A 76 -4.21 -19.15 14.19
N PRO A 77 -5.34 -19.33 14.90
CA PRO A 77 -6.40 -18.31 14.96
C PRO A 77 -5.92 -16.91 15.40
N ASP A 78 -4.97 -16.84 16.33
CA ASP A 78 -4.40 -15.55 16.78
C ASP A 78 -3.61 -14.88 15.66
N SER A 79 -2.77 -15.63 14.96
CA SER A 79 -2.01 -15.16 13.80
C SER A 79 -2.91 -14.80 12.62
N GLN A 80 -4.04 -15.49 12.42
CA GLN A 80 -5.00 -15.15 11.37
C GLN A 80 -5.62 -13.77 11.61
N ARG A 81 -5.98 -13.45 12.86
CA ARG A 81 -6.45 -12.10 13.23
C ARG A 81 -5.36 -11.08 12.98
N TRP A 82 -4.15 -11.33 13.49
CA TRP A 82 -3.00 -10.46 13.24
C TRP A 82 -2.72 -10.24 11.74
N LEU A 83 -2.76 -11.28 10.91
CA LEU A 83 -2.56 -11.18 9.45
C LEU A 83 -3.64 -10.33 8.77
N THR A 84 -4.86 -10.35 9.28
CA THR A 84 -5.96 -9.53 8.79
C THR A 84 -5.70 -8.07 9.12
N ASP A 85 -5.43 -7.78 10.39
CA ASP A 85 -5.25 -6.44 10.93
C ASP A 85 -3.99 -5.76 10.35
N VAL A 86 -2.87 -6.50 10.27
CA VAL A 86 -1.60 -5.96 9.75
C VAL A 86 -1.69 -5.66 8.26
N ARG A 87 -2.39 -6.46 7.45
CA ARG A 87 -2.56 -6.18 6.02
C ARG A 87 -3.30 -4.88 5.78
N GLU A 88 -4.37 -4.63 6.53
CA GLU A 88 -5.12 -3.38 6.43
C GLU A 88 -4.29 -2.20 6.91
N CYS A 89 -3.65 -2.32 8.08
CA CYS A 89 -2.80 -1.26 8.62
C CYS A 89 -1.68 -0.86 7.65
N LEU A 90 -1.01 -1.83 7.03
CA LEU A 90 0.05 -1.57 6.07
C LEU A 90 -0.44 -0.79 4.85
N GLN A 91 -1.64 -1.10 4.33
CA GLN A 91 -2.26 -0.37 3.22
C GLN A 91 -2.62 1.06 3.63
N VAL A 92 -3.24 1.25 4.79
CA VAL A 92 -3.55 2.59 5.33
C VAL A 92 -2.27 3.40 5.45
N ARG A 93 -1.29 2.88 6.20
CA ARG A 93 -0.08 3.62 6.54
C ARG A 93 0.75 3.98 5.31
N VAL A 94 0.92 3.06 4.36
CA VAL A 94 1.68 3.38 3.16
C VAL A 94 0.99 4.46 2.33
N GLY A 95 -0.35 4.44 2.25
CA GLY A 95 -1.13 5.49 1.59
C GLY A 95 -0.94 6.88 2.20
N GLU A 96 -0.73 6.95 3.52
CA GLU A 96 -0.45 8.20 4.24
C GLU A 96 0.98 8.71 4.00
N VAL A 97 1.99 7.84 4.15
CA VAL A 97 3.39 8.29 4.19
C VAL A 97 4.01 8.50 2.81
N VAL A 98 3.48 7.88 1.75
CA VAL A 98 4.07 7.98 0.39
C VAL A 98 3.27 8.84 -0.57
N ASN A 99 2.25 9.54 -0.09
CA ASN A 99 1.43 10.40 -0.94
C ASN A 99 2.31 11.44 -1.65
N ASN A 100 2.23 11.51 -2.98
CA ASN A 100 3.03 12.38 -3.85
C ASN A 100 4.55 12.15 -3.82
N LEU A 101 5.04 11.01 -3.32
CA LEU A 101 6.46 10.67 -3.45
C LEU A 101 6.80 10.16 -4.85
N ALA A 102 8.06 10.39 -5.27
CA ALA A 102 8.62 9.74 -6.44
C ALA A 102 8.76 8.23 -6.21
N CYS A 103 8.57 7.44 -7.27
CA CYS A 103 8.55 5.97 -7.20
C CYS A 103 9.80 5.34 -6.57
N ASP A 104 10.97 5.96 -6.71
CA ASP A 104 12.24 5.49 -6.13
C ASP A 104 12.35 5.74 -4.61
N LYS A 105 11.44 6.53 -4.03
CA LYS A 105 11.39 6.82 -2.58
C LYS A 105 10.34 6.00 -1.84
N ILE A 106 9.31 5.53 -2.53
CA ILE A 106 8.16 4.84 -1.92
C ILE A 106 8.59 3.65 -1.09
N GLU A 107 9.44 2.76 -1.63
CA GLU A 107 9.81 1.54 -0.92
C GLU A 107 10.46 1.84 0.43
N LYS A 108 11.37 2.82 0.46
CA LYS A 108 12.02 3.19 1.71
C LYS A 108 11.00 3.66 2.75
N GLU A 109 10.17 4.64 2.40
CA GLU A 109 9.22 5.24 3.34
C GLU A 109 8.12 4.24 3.76
N ALA A 110 7.73 3.34 2.85
CA ALA A 110 6.82 2.24 3.15
C ALA A 110 7.42 1.30 4.21
N LEU A 111 8.63 0.77 3.98
CA LEU A 111 9.30 -0.15 4.91
C LEU A 111 9.57 0.49 6.27
N ASP A 112 9.97 1.77 6.29
CA ASP A 112 10.23 2.50 7.55
C ASP A 112 8.96 2.66 8.39
N SER A 113 7.78 2.71 7.74
CA SER A 113 6.50 2.85 8.41
C SER A 113 5.94 1.52 8.98
N HIS A 114 6.44 0.38 8.50
CA HIS A 114 5.87 -0.94 8.81
C HIS A 114 5.89 -1.27 10.30
N VAL A 115 6.98 -0.99 11.01
CA VAL A 115 7.19 -1.44 12.41
C VAL A 115 6.01 -1.08 13.31
N SER A 116 5.46 0.13 13.15
CA SER A 116 4.29 0.57 13.91
C SER A 116 3.07 -0.34 13.69
N CYS A 117 2.74 -0.68 12.44
CA CYS A 117 1.64 -1.60 12.14
C CYS A 117 1.84 -2.98 12.77
N TYR A 118 3.06 -3.53 12.76
CA TYR A 118 3.31 -4.82 13.40
C TYR A 118 3.08 -4.75 14.92
N VAL A 119 3.54 -3.68 15.57
CA VAL A 119 3.35 -3.47 17.01
C VAL A 119 1.87 -3.24 17.34
N ASP A 120 1.23 -2.30 16.66
CA ASP A 120 -0.13 -1.84 16.96
C ASP A 120 -1.19 -2.93 16.72
N THR A 121 -0.94 -3.85 15.77
CA THR A 121 -1.84 -4.97 15.47
C THR A 121 -1.56 -6.23 16.28
N GLY A 122 -0.54 -6.21 17.14
CA GLY A 122 -0.33 -7.27 18.13
C GLY A 122 0.69 -8.34 17.76
N PHE A 123 1.63 -8.07 16.85
CA PHE A 123 2.70 -9.02 16.50
C PHE A 123 3.50 -9.46 17.74
N CYS A 124 3.76 -8.53 18.67
CA CYS A 124 4.55 -8.79 19.87
C CYS A 124 3.91 -9.83 20.80
N GLN A 125 2.59 -10.01 20.74
CA GLN A 125 1.80 -10.91 21.57
C GLN A 125 1.70 -12.31 20.96
N LEU A 126 2.06 -12.48 19.69
CA LEU A 126 2.10 -13.80 19.06
C LEU A 126 3.11 -14.72 19.75
N LYS A 127 2.78 -16.02 19.79
CA LYS A 127 3.69 -17.07 20.25
C LYS A 127 4.95 -17.08 19.40
N ASN A 128 6.11 -17.33 20.01
CA ASN A 128 7.39 -17.33 19.30
C ASN A 128 7.41 -18.28 18.10
N ALA A 129 6.79 -19.46 18.20
CA ALA A 129 6.67 -20.40 17.09
C ALA A 129 5.95 -19.79 15.87
N GLU A 130 4.91 -18.99 16.09
CA GLU A 130 4.17 -18.31 15.02
C GLU A 130 4.98 -17.14 14.45
N LYS A 131 5.68 -16.36 15.28
CA LYS A 131 6.62 -15.32 14.81
C LYS A 131 7.70 -15.92 13.91
N TRP A 132 8.31 -17.03 14.33
CA TRP A 132 9.29 -17.77 13.53
C TRP A 132 8.72 -18.26 12.20
N LYS A 133 7.50 -18.81 12.22
CA LYS A 133 6.80 -19.24 11.01
C LYS A 133 6.54 -18.07 10.06
N ILE A 134 6.11 -16.91 10.56
CA ILE A 134 5.91 -15.68 9.77
C ILE A 134 7.23 -15.24 9.14
N TYR A 135 8.32 -15.14 9.90
CA TYR A 135 9.63 -14.78 9.36
C TYR A 135 10.13 -15.76 8.31
N TRP A 136 9.96 -17.06 8.54
CA TRP A 136 10.31 -18.09 7.54
C TRP A 136 9.47 -17.94 6.27
N TYR A 137 8.19 -17.62 6.42
CA TYR A 137 7.26 -17.43 5.31
C TYR A 137 7.60 -16.16 4.50
N LEU A 138 8.19 -15.15 5.16
CA LEU A 138 8.73 -13.91 4.58
C LEU A 138 10.22 -14.00 4.16
N LYS A 139 10.88 -15.16 4.23
CA LYS A 139 12.33 -15.29 3.95
C LYS A 139 12.79 -14.70 2.60
N GLY A 140 11.89 -14.60 1.62
CA GLY A 140 12.15 -13.94 0.35
C GLY A 140 12.38 -12.43 0.49
N SER A 141 11.52 -11.73 1.24
CA SER A 141 11.65 -10.28 1.47
C SER A 141 12.83 -9.97 2.38
N LEU A 142 13.09 -10.82 3.38
CA LEU A 142 14.17 -10.66 4.35
C LEU A 142 15.59 -10.73 3.75
N ARG A 143 15.73 -11.06 2.46
CA ARG A 143 17.00 -10.94 1.73
C ARG A 143 17.36 -9.48 1.40
N HIS A 144 16.39 -8.58 1.45
CA HIS A 144 16.61 -7.16 1.22
C HIS A 144 17.20 -6.51 2.50
N PRO A 145 18.26 -5.69 2.41
CA PRO A 145 18.88 -5.09 3.60
C PRO A 145 17.92 -4.29 4.48
N ARG A 146 16.95 -3.59 3.87
CA ARG A 146 15.98 -2.76 4.61
C ARG A 146 14.96 -3.59 5.39
N THR A 147 14.50 -4.71 4.85
CA THR A 147 13.53 -5.58 5.56
C THR A 147 14.19 -6.31 6.72
N TRP A 148 15.49 -6.60 6.63
CA TRP A 148 16.27 -7.08 7.76
C TRP A 148 16.42 -6.02 8.86
N TYR A 149 16.67 -4.77 8.47
CA TYR A 149 16.68 -3.63 9.40
C TYR A 149 15.31 -3.43 10.09
N GLU A 150 14.22 -3.50 9.33
CA GLU A 150 12.85 -3.47 9.87
C GLU A 150 12.59 -4.60 10.89
N ALA A 151 13.01 -5.83 10.58
CA ALA A 151 12.89 -6.96 11.49
C ALA A 151 13.69 -6.76 12.80
N ALA A 152 14.86 -6.13 12.73
CA ALA A 152 15.66 -5.78 13.91
C ALA A 152 14.96 -4.70 14.77
N LEU A 153 14.37 -3.68 14.13
CA LEU A 153 13.58 -2.66 14.82
C LEU A 153 12.35 -3.25 15.50
N LEU A 154 11.62 -4.14 14.81
CA LEU A 154 10.47 -4.83 15.36
C LEU A 154 10.84 -5.70 16.57
N THR A 155 11.96 -6.42 16.48
CA THR A 155 12.48 -7.23 17.60
C THR A 155 12.80 -6.35 18.81
N SER A 156 13.41 -5.19 18.58
CA SER A 156 13.70 -4.20 19.63
C SER A 156 12.41 -3.64 20.24
N ALA A 157 11.40 -3.34 19.41
CA ALA A 157 10.11 -2.82 19.84
C ALA A 157 9.29 -3.83 20.66
N CYS A 158 9.41 -5.13 20.35
CA CYS A 158 8.72 -6.20 21.08
C CYS A 158 9.46 -6.66 22.35
N THR A 159 10.68 -6.16 22.61
CA THR A 159 11.41 -6.51 23.82
C THR A 159 10.89 -5.67 24.99
N PRO A 160 10.45 -6.26 26.12
CA PRO A 160 10.04 -5.50 27.28
C PRO A 160 11.17 -4.58 27.71
N ARG A 161 10.95 -3.27 27.72
CA ARG A 161 11.90 -2.35 28.37
C ARG A 161 11.88 -2.68 29.86
N VAL A 162 13.00 -3.15 30.41
CA VAL A 162 13.20 -3.10 31.86
C VAL A 162 13.09 -1.62 32.24
N ARG A 163 11.97 -1.23 32.85
CA ARG A 163 11.90 0.08 33.49
C ARG A 163 12.91 0.05 34.64
N PRO A 164 13.84 1.02 34.74
CA PRO A 164 14.58 1.20 35.97
C PRO A 164 13.57 1.32 37.10
N THR A 165 13.68 0.50 38.14
CA THR A 165 12.96 0.74 39.38
C THR A 165 13.40 2.11 39.90
N PRO A 166 12.48 3.03 40.20
CA PRO A 166 12.85 4.28 40.85
C PRO A 166 13.57 3.96 42.18
N PRO A 167 14.57 4.77 42.56
CA PRO A 167 15.35 4.57 43.79
C PRO A 167 14.48 4.63 45.05
#